data_AF-M0AE04-F1
#
_entry.id   AF-M0AE04-F1
#
_cell.length_a   1.000
_cell.length_b   1.000
_cell.length_c   1.000
_cell.angle_alpha   90.00
_cell.angle_beta   90.00
_cell.angle_gamma   90.00
#
_symmetry.space_group_name_H-M   'P 1'
#
loop_
_entity.id
_entity.type
_entity.pdbx_description
1 polymer ?
#
loop_
_entity_poly.entity_id
_entity_poly.type
_entity_poly.pdbx_seq_one_letter_code
_entity_poly.pdbx_strand_id
1 'polypeptide(L)'
;MADTTATNGNEVTNRSEIVFLYDAEDANPNGNPLSANDRPRIDENTQQAVVTDVRLKRFIRDQLHDDGLGVYIRNPAKEGEQGRTRDDLFLDLLEVTQDELKEMEAEEIFDTFLAKATDVRYFGATLSFDDTVQKALEDAEISTPQYTGPLQFSHGRSMHEVVENSESKKLSVTIQNDADDEQGTFAEDNRLQYALINFHGILNEVNGSMTGLSQTDVERLDTVIWRSLKNQTLTRSKMGHQPRLYLRVEFDSGYHEGDLDDLLSIDADESASPREMRDISDVTIQIDDLVARLASQSVSDRINTIRAHANRYVSVSYDGEIGGPDLLYSALEEVGDVQVIDPYEQNEN
;
A
#
# COMPACT_ATOMS: atom_id res chain seq x y z
N MET A 1 -4.61 25.77 20.08
CA MET A 1 -5.23 25.98 18.75
C MET A 1 -4.45 27.10 18.09
N ALA A 2 -3.31 26.75 17.50
CA ALA A 2 -2.58 27.65 16.64
C ALA A 2 -3.09 27.37 15.22
N ASP A 3 -3.64 28.39 14.61
CA ASP A 3 -4.06 28.44 13.22
C ASP A 3 -2.82 28.87 12.43
N THR A 4 -2.08 27.90 11.91
CA THR A 4 -0.91 28.13 11.05
C THR A 4 -1.29 27.79 9.60
N THR A 5 -2.25 28.54 9.05
CA THR A 5 -2.62 28.46 7.64
C THR A 5 -1.73 29.39 6.82
N ALA A 6 -0.48 28.97 6.60
CA ALA A 6 0.31 29.43 5.46
C ALA A 6 0.10 28.44 4.31
N THR A 7 -1.03 28.59 3.61
CA THR A 7 -1.39 27.75 2.46
C THR A 7 -0.35 27.91 1.35
N ASN A 8 0.58 26.96 1.25
CA ASN A 8 1.36 26.76 0.04
C ASN A 8 0.38 26.22 -1.01
N GLY A 9 0.32 26.82 -2.20
CA GLY A 9 -0.61 26.47 -3.28
C GLY A 9 -0.40 25.08 -3.91
N ASN A 10 0.13 24.12 -3.17
CA ASN A 10 0.39 22.74 -3.56
C ASN A 10 -0.25 21.72 -2.59
N GLU A 11 -1.17 22.16 -1.72
CA GLU A 11 -1.91 21.29 -0.80
C GLU A 11 -2.98 20.46 -1.54
N VAL A 12 -3.19 19.23 -1.07
CA VAL A 12 -4.27 18.37 -1.56
C VAL A 12 -5.62 18.94 -1.14
N THR A 13 -6.47 19.23 -2.12
CA THR A 13 -7.81 19.82 -1.88
C THR A 13 -8.95 18.83 -2.12
N ASN A 14 -8.69 17.74 -2.83
CA ASN A 14 -9.69 16.74 -3.20
C ASN A 14 -9.50 15.44 -2.42
N ARG A 15 -10.63 14.80 -2.08
CA ARG A 15 -10.62 13.44 -1.54
C ARG A 15 -10.45 12.44 -2.67
N SER A 16 -9.75 11.33 -2.43
CA SER A 16 -9.74 10.22 -3.38
C SER A 16 -10.07 8.90 -2.73
N GLU A 17 -10.68 8.02 -3.49
CA GLU A 17 -10.75 6.59 -3.20
C GLU A 17 -9.84 5.82 -4.14
N ILE A 18 -9.20 4.78 -3.62
CA ILE A 18 -8.23 3.97 -4.33
C ILE A 18 -8.70 2.52 -4.25
N VAL A 19 -8.78 1.86 -5.41
CA VAL A 19 -8.93 0.43 -5.53
C VAL A 19 -7.64 -0.12 -6.14
N PHE A 20 -6.99 -1.05 -5.45
CA PHE A 20 -5.74 -1.65 -5.90
C PHE A 20 -5.81 -3.17 -5.84
N LEU A 21 -5.71 -3.80 -7.00
CA LEU A 21 -5.68 -5.24 -7.14
C LEU A 21 -4.28 -5.71 -7.48
N TYR A 22 -3.86 -6.77 -6.81
CA TYR A 22 -2.71 -7.55 -7.22
C TYR A 22 -2.98 -9.03 -7.01
N ASP A 23 -2.31 -9.88 -7.78
CA ASP A 23 -2.35 -11.32 -7.55
C ASP A 23 -1.05 -11.83 -6.93
N ALA A 24 -1.14 -13.00 -6.30
CA ALA A 24 -0.03 -13.73 -5.73
C ALA A 24 -0.10 -15.20 -6.20
N GLU A 25 0.75 -15.56 -7.16
CA GLU A 25 0.91 -16.91 -7.69
C GLU A 25 2.03 -17.65 -6.94
N ASP A 26 1.75 -18.86 -6.43
CA ASP A 26 2.71 -19.70 -5.69
C ASP A 26 3.53 -18.91 -4.65
N ALA A 27 2.85 -18.01 -3.95
CA ALA A 27 3.45 -17.05 -3.05
C ALA A 27 2.72 -16.99 -1.71
N ASN A 28 3.41 -16.44 -0.71
CA ASN A 28 2.82 -16.10 0.57
C ASN A 28 2.55 -14.60 0.59
N PRO A 29 1.33 -14.09 0.44
CA PRO A 29 1.11 -12.65 0.37
C PRO A 29 1.36 -11.94 1.70
N ASN A 30 0.82 -12.48 2.80
CA ASN A 30 1.04 -11.99 4.15
C ASN A 30 1.21 -13.16 5.13
N GLY A 31 2.46 -13.40 5.53
CA GLY A 31 2.76 -14.40 6.56
C GLY A 31 2.21 -13.95 7.91
N ASN A 32 1.75 -14.91 8.71
CA ASN A 32 1.33 -14.68 10.08
C ASN A 32 2.46 -15.10 11.04
N PRO A 33 3.18 -14.13 11.65
CA PRO A 33 4.28 -14.45 12.56
C PRO A 33 3.83 -15.13 13.85
N LEU A 34 2.52 -15.12 14.16
CA LEU A 34 1.94 -15.83 15.30
C LEU A 34 1.57 -17.29 14.96
N SER A 35 1.56 -17.64 13.67
CA SER A 35 1.33 -19.02 13.24
C SER A 35 2.63 -19.81 13.22
N ALA A 36 2.55 -21.13 13.40
CA ALA A 36 3.68 -22.00 13.14
C ALA A 36 4.10 -21.85 11.67
N ASN A 37 5.39 -21.61 11.42
CA ASN A 37 6.00 -21.56 10.09
C ASN A 37 5.42 -20.49 9.13
N ASP A 38 5.06 -19.32 9.66
CA ASP A 38 4.69 -18.10 8.91
C ASP A 38 3.65 -18.32 7.80
N ARG A 39 2.60 -19.11 8.09
CA ARG A 39 1.53 -19.42 7.13
C ARG A 39 0.85 -18.16 6.61
N PRO A 40 0.38 -18.15 5.35
CA PRO A 40 -0.51 -17.10 4.86
C PRO A 40 -1.70 -16.89 5.80
N ARG A 41 -2.10 -15.64 6.01
CA ARG A 41 -3.33 -15.32 6.73
C ARG A 41 -4.53 -15.68 5.87
N ILE A 42 -5.40 -16.55 6.38
CA ILE A 42 -6.64 -16.98 5.74
C ILE A 42 -7.77 -16.84 6.76
N ASP A 43 -8.89 -16.28 6.33
CA ASP A 43 -10.11 -16.21 7.12
C ASP A 43 -10.78 -17.58 7.16
N GLU A 44 -10.97 -18.13 8.37
CA GLU A 44 -11.45 -19.52 8.53
C GLU A 44 -12.88 -19.74 8.02
N ASN A 45 -13.71 -18.69 7.98
CA ASN A 45 -15.11 -18.81 7.56
C ASN A 45 -15.29 -18.64 6.06
N THR A 46 -14.62 -17.64 5.48
CA THR A 46 -14.75 -17.29 4.06
C THR A 46 -13.70 -17.95 3.18
N GLN A 47 -12.65 -18.55 3.77
CA GLN A 47 -11.50 -19.11 3.06
C GLN A 47 -10.77 -18.09 2.17
N GLN A 48 -10.97 -16.79 2.41
CA GLN A 48 -10.26 -15.72 1.70
C GLN A 48 -8.89 -15.47 2.35
N ALA A 49 -7.87 -15.20 1.53
CA ALA A 49 -6.61 -14.67 2.02
C ALA A 49 -6.81 -13.25 2.55
N VAL A 50 -6.07 -12.92 3.62
CA VAL A 50 -6.09 -11.58 4.23
C VAL A 50 -4.69 -10.99 4.18
N VAL A 51 -4.58 -9.76 3.69
CA VAL A 51 -3.34 -9.00 3.68
C VAL A 51 -3.57 -7.72 4.47
N THR A 52 -2.75 -7.51 5.49
CA THR A 52 -2.87 -6.32 6.35
C THR A 52 -2.51 -5.06 5.58
N ASP A 53 -3.17 -3.95 5.90
CA ASP A 53 -2.83 -2.63 5.36
C ASP A 53 -1.36 -2.28 5.63
N VAL A 54 -0.86 -2.62 6.83
CA VAL A 54 0.55 -2.44 7.21
C VAL A 54 1.51 -3.16 6.24
N ARG A 55 1.12 -4.31 5.67
CA ARG A 55 1.93 -5.03 4.69
C ARG A 55 2.05 -4.26 3.39
N LEU A 56 0.94 -3.74 2.85
CA LEU A 56 0.96 -2.90 1.65
C LEU A 56 1.74 -1.61 1.90
N LYS A 57 1.46 -0.92 3.01
CA LYS A 57 2.17 0.31 3.41
C LYS A 57 3.68 0.08 3.56
N ARG A 58 4.12 -1.13 3.96
CA ARG A 58 5.54 -1.47 4.03
C ARG A 58 6.20 -1.56 2.66
N PHE A 59 5.54 -2.14 1.66
CA PHE A 59 6.07 -2.12 0.30
C PHE A 59 6.24 -0.68 -0.20
N ILE A 60 5.22 0.15 0.02
CA ILE A 60 5.26 1.57 -0.39
C ILE A 60 6.42 2.29 0.29
N ARG A 61 6.59 2.14 1.62
CA ARG A 61 7.72 2.73 2.36
C ARG A 61 9.08 2.30 1.82
N ASP A 62 9.25 0.99 1.62
CA ASP A 62 10.49 0.45 1.08
C ASP A 62 10.79 1.02 -0.32
N GLN A 63 9.77 1.21 -1.16
CA GLN A 63 9.95 1.83 -2.48
C GLN A 63 10.26 3.33 -2.39
N LEU A 64 9.60 4.07 -1.51
CA LEU A 64 9.90 5.50 -1.29
C LEU A 64 11.36 5.68 -0.87
N HIS A 65 11.86 4.80 0.00
CA HIS A 65 13.26 4.81 0.41
C HIS A 65 14.20 4.51 -0.76
N ASP A 66 13.91 3.48 -1.57
CA ASP A 66 14.71 3.15 -2.77
C ASP A 66 14.68 4.29 -3.82
N ASP A 67 13.59 5.07 -3.86
CA ASP A 67 13.46 6.28 -4.68
C ASP A 67 14.24 7.48 -4.10
N GLY A 68 14.93 7.32 -2.96
CA GLY A 68 15.74 8.35 -2.32
C GLY A 68 14.95 9.32 -1.42
N LEU A 69 13.69 9.03 -1.13
CA LEU A 69 12.85 9.85 -0.25
C LEU A 69 13.06 9.46 1.21
N GLY A 70 12.94 10.43 2.11
CA GLY A 70 13.05 10.18 3.54
C GLY A 70 11.89 9.33 4.06
N VAL A 71 12.22 8.27 4.78
CA VAL A 71 11.27 7.34 5.41
C VAL A 71 11.66 7.14 6.86
N TYR A 72 10.71 7.34 7.78
CA TYR A 72 10.88 7.20 9.22
C TYR A 72 10.69 5.76 9.69
N ILE A 73 9.67 5.05 9.20
CA ILE A 73 9.40 3.66 9.61
C ILE A 73 10.10 2.70 8.64
N ARG A 74 11.33 2.29 8.99
CA ARG A 74 12.18 1.43 8.14
C ARG A 74 12.23 -0.03 8.59
N ASN A 75 12.67 -0.88 7.66
CA ASN A 75 12.94 -2.30 7.92
C ASN A 75 14.40 -2.53 8.35
N PRO A 76 14.67 -2.98 9.58
CA PRO A 76 16.04 -3.19 10.08
C PRO A 76 16.87 -4.17 9.24
N ALA A 77 16.23 -5.11 8.54
CA ALA A 77 16.92 -6.16 7.79
C ALA A 77 17.54 -5.69 6.46
N LYS A 78 17.08 -4.57 5.89
CA LYS A 78 17.54 -4.06 4.58
C LYS A 78 18.80 -3.21 4.66
N GLU A 79 19.04 -2.57 5.81
CA GLU A 79 20.16 -1.65 5.95
C GLU A 79 21.48 -2.37 6.28
N GLY A 80 21.47 -3.69 6.56
CA GLY A 80 22.64 -4.35 7.17
C GLY A 80 22.97 -3.79 8.57
N GLU A 81 22.14 -2.88 9.06
CA GLU A 81 22.28 -2.11 10.28
C GLU A 81 21.37 -2.72 11.35
N GLN A 82 21.87 -3.76 12.00
CA GLN A 82 21.37 -4.04 13.34
C GLN A 82 21.71 -2.83 14.22
N GLY A 83 20.70 -2.05 14.65
CA GLY A 83 20.86 -1.16 15.79
C GLY A 83 20.44 0.31 15.65
N ARG A 84 19.91 0.78 14.51
CA ARG A 84 19.30 2.12 14.49
C ARG A 84 17.97 2.13 15.22
N THR A 85 17.87 3.03 16.18
CA THR A 85 16.68 3.30 16.98
C THR A 85 15.73 4.26 16.25
N ARG A 86 14.52 4.45 16.79
CA ARG A 86 13.58 5.48 16.31
C ARG A 86 14.18 6.88 16.40
N ASP A 87 15.04 7.07 17.39
CA ASP A 87 15.70 8.33 17.71
C ASP A 87 16.76 8.64 16.65
N ASP A 88 17.58 7.64 16.28
CA ASP A 88 18.55 7.77 15.20
C ASP A 88 17.87 8.14 13.88
N LEU A 89 16.78 7.45 13.52
CA LEU A 89 16.03 7.72 12.29
C LEU A 89 15.40 9.12 12.27
N PHE A 90 14.96 9.62 13.42
CA PHE A 90 14.41 10.96 13.54
C PHE A 90 15.48 12.03 13.32
N LEU A 91 16.62 11.89 14.00
CA LEU A 91 17.76 12.81 13.90
C LEU A 91 18.38 12.80 12.51
N ASP A 92 18.52 11.61 11.90
CA ASP A 92 19.04 11.45 10.53
C ASP A 92 18.16 12.14 9.49
N LEU A 93 16.83 12.07 9.63
CA LEU A 93 15.90 12.75 8.72
C LEU A 93 15.97 14.28 8.85
N LEU A 94 16.24 14.77 10.05
CA LEU A 94 16.45 16.18 10.33
C LEU A 94 17.85 16.65 9.91
N GLU A 95 18.79 15.73 9.71
CA GLU A 95 20.22 16.01 9.45
C GLU A 95 20.87 16.80 10.61
N VAL A 96 20.48 16.51 11.86
CA VAL A 96 20.98 17.19 13.07
C VAL A 96 21.44 16.20 14.14
N THR A 97 22.27 16.68 15.05
CA THR A 97 22.66 15.96 16.28
C THR A 97 21.69 16.24 17.44
N GLN A 98 21.80 15.44 18.51
CA GLN A 98 21.00 15.64 19.73
C GLN A 98 21.25 17.00 20.42
N ASP A 99 22.45 17.56 20.30
CA ASP A 99 22.76 18.86 20.91
C ASP A 99 22.22 20.01 20.06
N GLU A 100 22.28 19.90 18.73
CA GLU A 100 21.68 20.88 17.82
C GLU A 100 20.15 20.91 17.94
N LEU A 101 19.51 19.76 18.21
CA LEU A 101 18.07 19.68 18.44
C LEU A 101 17.58 20.61 19.57
N LYS A 102 18.41 20.84 20.61
CA LYS A 102 18.07 21.70 21.76
C LYS A 102 18.11 23.19 21.43
N GLU A 103 18.74 23.55 20.31
CA GLU A 103 18.88 24.94 19.86
C GLU A 103 17.81 25.34 18.83
N MET A 104 16.99 24.37 18.38
CA MET A 104 15.93 24.57 17.39
C MET A 104 14.58 24.85 18.05
N GLU A 105 13.73 25.60 17.35
CA GLU A 105 12.35 25.84 17.77
C GLU A 105 11.45 24.63 17.47
N ALA A 106 10.47 24.38 18.35
CA ALA A 106 9.53 23.25 18.26
C ALA A 106 8.87 23.09 16.89
N GLU A 107 8.37 24.20 16.35
CA GLU A 107 7.64 24.26 15.08
C GLU A 107 8.58 23.94 13.91
N GLU A 108 9.79 24.49 13.93
CA GLU A 108 10.81 24.25 12.89
C GLU A 108 11.26 22.79 12.83
N ILE A 109 11.44 22.13 13.98
CA ILE A 109 11.82 20.71 14.03
C ILE A 109 10.78 19.85 13.33
N PHE A 110 9.51 20.00 13.70
CA PHE A 110 8.48 19.10 13.20
C PHE A 110 8.02 19.41 11.78
N ASP A 111 8.04 20.67 11.37
CA ASP A 111 7.83 21.05 9.97
C ASP A 111 8.94 20.49 9.09
N THR A 112 10.20 20.60 9.52
CA THR A 112 11.34 19.99 8.82
C THR A 112 11.24 18.48 8.78
N PHE A 113 10.87 17.86 9.90
CA PHE A 113 10.64 16.42 9.97
C PHE A 113 9.57 15.98 8.98
N LEU A 114 8.39 16.62 8.94
CA LEU A 114 7.33 16.27 8.00
C LEU A 114 7.76 16.52 6.54
N ALA A 115 8.50 17.59 6.26
CA ALA A 115 9.03 17.86 4.93
C ALA A 115 10.00 16.77 4.44
N LYS A 116 10.72 16.11 5.35
CA LYS A 116 11.69 15.04 5.04
C LYS A 116 11.07 13.63 5.12
N ALA A 117 10.17 13.38 6.06
CA ALA A 117 9.57 12.08 6.35
C ALA A 117 8.32 11.82 5.48
N THR A 118 8.57 11.41 4.24
CA THR A 118 7.53 11.20 3.22
C THR A 118 6.50 10.13 3.64
N ASP A 119 6.93 9.07 4.31
CA ASP A 119 6.00 8.05 4.80
C ASP A 119 5.08 8.54 5.92
N VAL A 120 5.56 9.47 6.76
CA VAL A 120 4.74 10.13 7.78
C VAL A 120 3.74 11.07 7.11
N ARG A 121 4.13 11.77 6.04
CA ARG A 121 3.19 12.58 5.25
C ARG A 121 2.03 11.79 4.69
N TYR A 122 2.26 10.56 4.20
CA TYR A 122 1.20 9.68 3.69
C TYR A 122 0.42 8.98 4.81
N PHE A 123 1.10 8.31 5.72
CA PHE A 123 0.49 7.31 6.61
C PHE A 123 0.38 7.76 8.06
N GLY A 124 1.04 8.86 8.42
CA GLY A 124 1.18 9.30 9.80
C GLY A 124 2.10 8.39 10.61
N ALA A 125 2.39 8.85 11.83
CA ALA A 125 3.16 8.10 12.81
C ALA A 125 2.87 8.63 14.22
N THR A 126 2.87 7.70 15.18
CA THR A 126 3.03 8.05 16.59
C THR A 126 4.52 8.13 16.88
N LEU A 127 5.03 9.34 17.12
CA LEU A 127 6.41 9.54 17.50
C LEU A 127 6.58 9.17 18.98
N SER A 128 7.57 8.33 19.25
CA SER A 128 7.95 7.92 20.61
C SER A 128 9.46 7.82 20.64
N PHE A 129 10.06 8.50 21.60
CA PHE A 129 11.50 8.61 21.73
C PHE A 129 11.99 7.98 23.03
N ASP A 130 13.28 7.64 23.09
CA ASP A 130 13.92 7.23 24.34
C ASP A 130 14.13 8.44 25.27
N ASP A 131 14.50 8.17 26.54
CA ASP A 131 14.67 9.20 27.57
C ASP A 131 15.64 10.32 27.14
N THR A 132 16.59 10.05 26.24
CA THR A 132 17.62 11.00 25.80
C THR A 132 17.03 12.04 24.85
N VAL A 133 16.39 11.60 23.77
CA VAL A 133 15.76 12.53 22.81
C VAL A 133 14.51 13.14 23.42
N GLN A 134 13.73 12.38 24.19
CA GLN A 134 12.57 12.90 24.91
C GLN A 134 12.98 14.05 25.84
N LYS A 135 14.08 13.90 26.59
CA LYS A 135 14.58 14.98 27.44
C LYS A 135 15.09 16.19 26.64
N ALA A 136 15.77 15.97 25.51
CA ALA A 136 16.22 17.08 24.66
C ALA A 136 15.03 17.89 24.12
N LEU A 137 13.95 17.22 23.72
CA LEU A 137 12.69 17.85 23.32
C LEU A 137 12.04 18.60 24.50
N GLU A 138 12.00 17.98 25.70
CA GLU A 138 11.45 18.63 26.91
C GLU A 138 12.26 19.85 27.37
N ASP A 139 13.60 19.78 27.33
CA ASP A 139 14.50 20.89 27.66
C ASP A 139 14.31 22.07 26.69
N ALA A 140 13.89 21.79 25.45
CA ALA A 140 13.52 22.78 24.44
C ALA A 140 12.01 23.15 24.48
N GLU A 141 11.27 22.73 25.51
CA GLU A 141 9.83 22.98 25.70
C GLU A 141 8.92 22.46 24.57
N ILE A 142 9.33 21.36 23.92
CA ILE A 142 8.70 20.77 22.74
C ILE A 142 7.81 19.59 23.13
N SER A 143 6.54 19.60 22.71
CA SER A 143 5.65 18.45 22.83
C SER A 143 5.72 17.54 21.61
N THR A 144 5.85 16.23 21.81
CA THR A 144 5.85 15.24 20.72
C THR A 144 4.46 15.10 20.07
N PRO A 145 4.30 15.44 18.78
CA PRO A 145 3.03 15.36 18.09
C PRO A 145 2.69 13.92 17.69
N GLN A 146 1.40 13.70 17.41
CA GLN A 146 0.89 12.47 16.81
C GLN A 146 0.27 12.81 15.46
N TYR A 147 0.75 12.17 14.40
CA TYR A 147 0.26 12.43 13.05
C TYR A 147 -0.70 11.33 12.61
N THR A 148 -1.90 11.74 12.20
CA THR A 148 -2.83 10.85 11.49
C THR A 148 -2.63 11.05 10.00
N GLY A 149 -2.20 10.00 9.30
CA GLY A 149 -1.95 10.11 7.86
C GLY A 149 -3.23 10.30 7.03
N PRO A 150 -3.16 11.06 5.93
CA PRO A 150 -4.24 11.19 4.95
C PRO A 150 -4.57 9.90 4.22
N LEU A 151 -3.61 9.02 3.99
CA LEU A 151 -3.81 7.78 3.24
C LEU A 151 -4.02 6.59 4.18
N GLN A 152 -5.24 6.07 4.18
CA GLN A 152 -5.61 4.86 4.92
C GLN A 152 -6.07 3.78 3.96
N PHE A 153 -5.64 2.54 4.22
CA PHE A 153 -6.07 1.36 3.46
C PHE A 153 -6.84 0.43 4.38
N SER A 154 -7.85 -0.24 3.83
CA SER A 154 -8.47 -1.40 4.45
C SER A 154 -7.51 -2.60 4.45
N HIS A 155 -7.87 -3.66 5.18
CA HIS A 155 -7.21 -4.95 4.99
C HIS A 155 -7.62 -5.50 3.63
N GLY A 156 -6.65 -5.84 2.80
CA GLY A 156 -6.93 -6.48 1.53
C GLY A 156 -7.43 -7.90 1.70
N ARG A 157 -8.41 -8.29 0.91
CA ARG A 157 -8.97 -9.65 0.91
C ARG A 157 -8.90 -10.24 -0.50
N SER A 158 -8.72 -11.56 -0.60
CA SER A 158 -8.84 -12.21 -1.90
C SER A 158 -10.29 -12.19 -2.40
N MET A 159 -10.48 -11.95 -3.69
CA MET A 159 -11.82 -11.90 -4.32
C MET A 159 -12.47 -13.29 -4.43
N HIS A 160 -11.74 -14.35 -4.11
CA HIS A 160 -12.19 -15.74 -4.11
C HIS A 160 -11.61 -16.52 -2.92
N GLU A 161 -12.16 -17.72 -2.67
CA GLU A 161 -11.55 -18.70 -1.76
C GLU A 161 -10.16 -19.11 -2.26
N VAL A 162 -9.19 -19.21 -1.35
CA VAL A 162 -7.80 -19.57 -1.70
C VAL A 162 -7.48 -21.00 -1.33
N VAL A 163 -6.53 -21.58 -2.06
CA VAL A 163 -6.00 -22.92 -1.78
C VAL A 163 -4.52 -22.82 -1.43
N GLU A 164 -4.14 -23.43 -0.30
CA GLU A 164 -2.73 -23.56 0.06
C GLU A 164 -2.02 -24.56 -0.87
N ASN A 165 -0.81 -24.21 -1.31
CA ASN A 165 0.03 -25.11 -2.10
C ASN A 165 0.57 -26.25 -1.20
N SER A 166 0.32 -27.51 -1.60
CA SER A 166 0.81 -28.71 -0.92
C SER A 166 2.21 -29.14 -1.34
N GLU A 167 2.64 -28.80 -2.55
CA GLU A 167 3.84 -29.33 -3.22
C GLU A 167 5.13 -28.68 -2.72
N SER A 168 5.06 -27.41 -2.27
CA SER A 168 6.22 -26.66 -1.77
C SER A 168 6.49 -26.81 -0.27
N LYS A 169 5.68 -27.59 0.46
CA LYS A 169 5.60 -27.54 1.94
C LYS A 169 6.86 -27.96 2.69
N LYS A 170 7.79 -28.70 2.10
CA LYS A 170 8.98 -29.21 2.80
C LYS A 170 10.27 -28.73 2.13
N LEU A 171 10.98 -27.84 2.81
CA LEU A 171 12.36 -27.51 2.50
C LEU A 171 13.27 -28.32 3.42
N SER A 172 14.12 -29.17 2.84
CA SER A 172 15.31 -29.66 3.55
C SER A 172 16.33 -28.53 3.60
N VAL A 173 16.34 -27.74 4.67
CA VAL A 173 17.44 -26.80 4.90
C VAL A 173 18.37 -27.45 5.91
N THR A 174 19.54 -27.88 5.46
CA THR A 174 20.60 -28.29 6.39
C THR A 174 21.19 -27.02 7.00
N ILE A 175 20.48 -26.43 7.98
CA ILE A 175 21.07 -25.47 8.89
C ILE A 175 21.63 -26.28 10.05
N GLN A 176 22.95 -26.40 10.12
CA GLN A 176 23.64 -26.88 11.30
C GLN A 176 23.61 -25.73 12.31
N ASN A 177 22.78 -25.85 13.34
CA ASN A 177 22.76 -24.87 14.43
C ASN A 177 23.97 -25.04 15.36
N ASP A 178 24.52 -26.26 15.42
CA ASP A 178 25.77 -26.60 16.11
C ASP A 178 26.65 -27.54 15.26
N ALA A 179 27.97 -27.51 15.50
CA ALA A 179 28.94 -28.33 14.75
C ALA A 179 28.77 -29.86 14.96
N ASP A 180 28.01 -30.27 15.98
CA ASP A 180 27.69 -31.66 16.33
C ASP A 180 26.30 -32.13 15.83
N ASP A 181 25.50 -31.26 15.21
CA ASP A 181 24.20 -31.65 14.64
C ASP A 181 24.37 -32.28 13.25
N GLU A 182 24.32 -33.61 13.19
CA GLU A 182 24.31 -34.38 11.93
C GLU A 182 22.97 -34.30 11.17
N GLN A 183 21.91 -33.72 11.77
CA GLN A 183 20.55 -33.74 11.24
C GLN A 183 20.06 -32.31 10.90
N GLY A 184 19.87 -32.02 9.61
CA GLY A 184 19.32 -30.74 9.15
C GLY A 184 17.89 -30.49 9.65
N THR A 185 17.56 -29.23 9.94
CA THR A 185 16.20 -28.83 10.35
C THR A 185 15.29 -28.65 9.13
N PHE A 186 14.14 -29.33 9.09
CA PHE A 186 13.16 -29.08 8.03
C PHE A 186 12.48 -27.74 8.24
N ALA A 187 12.57 -26.85 7.26
CA ALA A 187 11.79 -25.61 7.23
C ALA A 187 10.53 -25.84 6.37
N GLU A 188 9.40 -25.28 6.78
CA GLU A 188 8.18 -25.32 5.97
C GLU A 188 8.02 -24.03 5.17
N ASP A 189 7.64 -24.16 3.90
CA ASP A 189 7.36 -23.03 2.99
C ASP A 189 5.88 -23.07 2.59
N ASN A 190 5.09 -22.28 3.30
CA ASN A 190 3.65 -22.21 3.14
C ASN A 190 3.29 -21.10 2.14
N ARG A 191 2.64 -21.48 1.04
CA ARG A 191 2.26 -20.61 -0.07
C ARG A 191 0.81 -20.85 -0.45
N LEU A 192 0.20 -19.87 -1.11
CA LEU A 192 -1.08 -20.02 -1.80
C LEU A 192 -0.81 -20.38 -3.26
N GLN A 193 -1.67 -21.19 -3.87
CA GLN A 193 -1.59 -21.48 -5.31
C GLN A 193 -1.84 -20.20 -6.11
N TYR A 194 -2.95 -19.52 -5.81
CA TYR A 194 -3.31 -18.26 -6.42
C TYR A 194 -4.21 -17.45 -5.48
N ALA A 195 -4.04 -16.14 -5.47
CA ALA A 195 -4.92 -15.22 -4.76
C ALA A 195 -4.93 -13.87 -5.47
N LEU A 196 -6.07 -13.46 -6.02
CA LEU A 196 -6.31 -12.09 -6.48
C LEU A 196 -6.82 -11.25 -5.31
N ILE A 197 -6.00 -10.34 -4.80
CA ILE A 197 -6.23 -9.55 -3.59
C ILE A 197 -6.64 -8.14 -3.97
N ASN A 198 -7.72 -7.66 -3.34
CA ASN A 198 -8.30 -6.34 -3.53
C ASN A 198 -8.09 -5.48 -2.28
N PHE A 199 -7.66 -4.23 -2.47
CA PHE A 199 -7.48 -3.23 -1.42
C PHE A 199 -8.33 -1.99 -1.72
N HIS A 200 -9.00 -1.51 -0.67
CA HIS A 200 -9.61 -0.18 -0.65
C HIS A 200 -8.71 0.81 0.08
N GLY A 201 -8.63 2.03 -0.42
CA GLY A 201 -7.92 3.12 0.23
C GLY A 201 -8.67 4.43 0.13
N ILE A 202 -8.49 5.29 1.13
CA ILE A 202 -9.02 6.65 1.14
C ILE A 202 -7.85 7.61 1.36
N LEU A 203 -7.75 8.59 0.48
CA LEU A 203 -6.89 9.75 0.62
C LEU A 203 -7.72 10.94 1.11
N ASN A 204 -7.58 11.29 2.40
CA ASN A 204 -8.32 12.37 3.03
C ASN A 204 -7.55 13.70 2.98
N GLU A 205 -8.09 14.65 2.24
CA GLU A 205 -7.56 16.01 2.07
C GLU A 205 -7.43 16.78 3.39
N VAL A 206 -8.37 16.58 4.33
CA VAL A 206 -8.37 17.28 5.63
C VAL A 206 -7.15 16.90 6.44
N ASN A 207 -6.85 15.61 6.51
CA ASN A 207 -5.63 15.12 7.17
C ASN A 207 -4.37 15.46 6.36
N GLY A 208 -4.49 15.62 5.03
CA GLY A 208 -3.38 16.00 4.16
C GLY A 208 -2.82 17.36 4.54
N SER A 209 -3.70 18.32 4.86
CA SER A 209 -3.28 19.63 5.35
C SER A 209 -2.52 19.56 6.69
N MET A 210 -2.82 18.59 7.55
CA MET A 210 -2.15 18.40 8.86
C MET A 210 -0.76 17.77 8.74
N THR A 211 -0.51 16.98 7.69
CA THR A 211 0.78 16.30 7.47
C THR A 211 1.63 16.97 6.39
N GLY A 212 1.13 18.03 5.75
CA GLY A 212 1.80 18.70 4.64
C GLY A 212 1.84 17.86 3.36
N LEU A 213 0.87 16.96 3.17
CA LEU A 213 0.78 16.16 1.94
C LEU A 213 0.55 17.09 0.74
N SER A 214 1.42 16.98 -0.26
CA SER A 214 1.37 17.81 -1.46
C SER A 214 0.69 17.13 -2.66
N GLN A 215 0.28 17.90 -3.66
CA GLN A 215 -0.23 17.35 -4.93
C GLN A 215 0.82 16.48 -5.62
N THR A 216 2.10 16.87 -5.55
CA THR A 216 3.23 16.06 -6.05
C THR A 216 3.32 14.70 -5.34
N ASP A 217 3.05 14.65 -4.03
CA ASP A 217 2.98 13.38 -3.32
C ASP A 217 1.80 12.53 -3.83
N VAL A 218 0.65 13.13 -4.15
CA VAL A 218 -0.50 12.41 -4.70
C VAL A 218 -0.22 11.88 -6.11
N GLU A 219 0.39 12.67 -6.98
CA GLU A 219 0.80 12.23 -8.33
C GLU A 219 1.85 11.12 -8.27
N ARG A 220 2.78 11.18 -7.30
CA ARG A 220 3.73 10.09 -7.04
C ARG A 220 3.01 8.83 -6.56
N LEU A 221 1.92 8.96 -5.79
CA LEU A 221 1.17 7.84 -5.25
C LEU A 221 0.66 6.92 -6.36
N ASP A 222 0.21 7.51 -7.47
CA ASP A 222 -0.35 6.82 -8.64
C ASP A 222 0.65 5.81 -9.25
N THR A 223 1.95 6.07 -9.15
CA THR A 223 3.00 5.16 -9.65
C THR A 223 3.64 4.32 -8.55
N VAL A 224 3.83 4.87 -7.35
CA VAL A 224 4.61 4.21 -6.29
C VAL A 224 3.90 2.97 -5.74
N ILE A 225 2.56 2.95 -5.66
CA ILE A 225 1.81 1.77 -5.21
C ILE A 225 2.12 0.60 -6.14
N TRP A 226 2.04 0.84 -7.46
CA TRP A 226 2.34 -0.15 -8.48
C TRP A 226 3.79 -0.62 -8.45
N ARG A 227 4.74 0.33 -8.50
CA ARG A 227 6.19 0.05 -8.51
C ARG A 227 6.65 -0.67 -7.24
N SER A 228 6.09 -0.28 -6.08
CA SER A 228 6.43 -0.89 -4.81
C SER A 228 6.17 -2.39 -4.79
N LEU A 229 5.04 -2.84 -5.36
CA LEU A 229 4.77 -4.26 -5.41
C LEU A 229 5.74 -4.99 -6.33
N LYS A 230 6.04 -4.44 -7.51
CA LYS A 230 6.99 -5.03 -8.47
C LYS A 230 8.40 -5.20 -7.90
N ASN A 231 8.88 -4.19 -7.18
CA ASN A 231 10.28 -4.15 -6.76
C ASN A 231 10.49 -4.80 -5.38
N GLN A 232 9.54 -4.65 -4.46
CA GLN A 232 9.71 -5.03 -3.06
C GLN A 232 9.28 -6.47 -2.76
N THR A 233 8.77 -7.20 -3.76
CA THR A 233 8.34 -8.61 -3.63
C THR A 233 9.32 -9.61 -4.25
N LEU A 234 10.50 -9.18 -4.69
CA LEU A 234 11.53 -10.02 -5.31
C LEU A 234 12.32 -10.86 -4.28
N THR A 235 11.62 -11.64 -3.47
CA THR A 235 12.19 -12.54 -2.45
C THR A 235 11.59 -13.94 -2.60
N ARG A 236 12.25 -14.97 -2.04
CA ARG A 236 11.87 -16.37 -2.27
C ARG A 236 10.38 -16.69 -2.02
N SER A 237 9.80 -16.15 -0.95
CA SER A 237 8.41 -16.42 -0.55
C SER A 237 7.40 -15.41 -1.11
N LYS A 238 7.88 -14.32 -1.71
CA LYS A 238 7.04 -13.23 -2.27
C LYS A 238 7.11 -13.15 -3.80
N MET A 239 8.06 -13.83 -4.43
CA MET A 239 8.09 -13.99 -5.89
C MET A 239 6.76 -14.60 -6.34
N GLY A 240 6.11 -13.96 -7.31
CA GLY A 240 4.74 -14.30 -7.75
C GLY A 240 3.70 -13.21 -7.48
N HIS A 241 4.06 -12.13 -6.77
CA HIS A 241 3.18 -10.95 -6.70
C HIS A 241 3.23 -10.16 -8.02
N GLN A 242 2.08 -9.83 -8.59
CA GLN A 242 2.00 -8.90 -9.71
C GLN A 242 0.84 -7.91 -9.52
N PRO A 243 1.07 -6.59 -9.66
CA PRO A 243 -0.02 -5.64 -9.66
C PRO A 243 -0.86 -5.80 -10.93
N ARG A 244 -2.18 -5.70 -10.77
CA ARG A 244 -3.18 -6.00 -11.80
C ARG A 244 -4.03 -4.80 -12.16
N LEU A 245 -4.57 -4.09 -11.17
CA LEU A 245 -5.38 -2.90 -11.39
C LEU A 245 -5.04 -1.85 -10.33
N TYR A 246 -4.84 -0.62 -10.77
CA TYR A 246 -4.87 0.58 -9.95
C TYR A 246 -5.99 1.46 -10.46
N LEU A 247 -6.87 1.90 -9.58
CA LEU A 247 -7.94 2.84 -9.86
C LEU A 247 -7.97 3.86 -8.72
N ARG A 248 -7.88 5.15 -9.04
CA ARG A 248 -8.09 6.25 -8.11
C ARG A 248 -9.19 7.15 -8.63
N VAL A 249 -10.28 7.25 -7.88
CA VAL A 249 -11.38 8.18 -8.19
C VAL A 249 -11.24 9.39 -7.29
N GLU A 250 -11.01 10.55 -7.88
CA GLU A 250 -10.88 11.83 -7.21
C GLU A 250 -12.25 12.51 -7.16
N PHE A 251 -12.71 12.81 -5.95
CA PHE A 251 -14.00 13.43 -5.69
C PHE A 251 -13.85 14.86 -5.19
N ASP A 252 -14.96 15.59 -5.13
CA ASP A 252 -15.03 16.85 -4.40
C ASP A 252 -14.64 16.69 -2.93
N SER A 253 -14.08 17.76 -2.33
CA SER A 253 -13.74 17.79 -0.90
C SER A 253 -14.93 17.40 -0.03
N GLY A 254 -14.66 16.62 1.01
CA GLY A 254 -15.63 16.14 1.98
C GLY A 254 -16.50 14.97 1.51
N TYR A 255 -16.34 14.50 0.27
CA TYR A 255 -17.10 13.36 -0.26
C TYR A 255 -16.21 12.17 -0.61
N HIS A 256 -16.72 10.98 -0.32
CA HIS A 256 -16.31 9.72 -0.92
C HIS A 256 -17.55 8.82 -0.95
N GLU A 257 -17.60 7.91 -1.90
CA GLU A 257 -18.65 6.91 -2.05
C GLU A 257 -18.54 5.84 -0.96
N GLY A 258 -17.34 5.27 -0.80
CA GLY A 258 -17.07 4.12 0.07
C GLY A 258 -17.23 2.80 -0.66
N ASP A 259 -16.44 1.81 -0.25
CA ASP A 259 -16.53 0.40 -0.67
C ASP A 259 -16.52 0.19 -2.20
N LEU A 260 -15.80 1.04 -2.95
CA LEU A 260 -15.65 0.88 -4.41
C LEU A 260 -15.00 -0.46 -4.80
N ASP A 261 -14.21 -1.03 -3.90
CA ASP A 261 -13.58 -2.34 -4.07
C ASP A 261 -14.61 -3.48 -4.05
N ASP A 262 -15.70 -3.36 -3.28
CA ASP A 262 -16.78 -4.36 -3.21
C ASP A 262 -17.64 -4.39 -4.48
N LEU A 263 -17.52 -3.38 -5.34
CA LEU A 263 -18.22 -3.30 -6.64
C LEU A 263 -17.49 -4.05 -7.75
N LEU A 264 -16.29 -4.58 -7.47
CA LEU A 264 -15.58 -5.50 -8.34
C LEU A 264 -15.87 -6.93 -7.92
N SER A 265 -16.27 -7.77 -8.86
CA SER A 265 -16.52 -9.19 -8.59
C SER A 265 -15.84 -10.08 -9.64
N ILE A 266 -15.81 -11.38 -9.38
CA ILE A 266 -15.31 -12.36 -10.34
C ILE A 266 -16.48 -12.83 -11.19
N ASP A 267 -16.33 -12.74 -12.50
CA ASP A 267 -17.29 -13.29 -13.45
C ASP A 267 -17.21 -14.82 -13.40
N ALA A 268 -18.24 -15.45 -12.82
CA ALA A 268 -18.26 -16.89 -12.59
C ALA A 268 -18.42 -17.71 -13.88
N ASP A 269 -18.98 -17.12 -14.95
CA ASP A 269 -19.18 -17.80 -16.22
C ASP A 269 -17.90 -17.77 -17.08
N GLU A 270 -17.07 -16.74 -16.88
CA GLU A 270 -15.85 -16.47 -17.65
C GLU A 270 -14.55 -16.64 -16.84
N SER A 271 -14.64 -17.25 -15.66
CA SER A 271 -13.49 -17.56 -14.79
C SER A 271 -13.46 -19.05 -14.43
N ALA A 272 -12.27 -19.56 -14.10
CA ALA A 272 -12.14 -20.89 -13.51
C ALA A 272 -12.78 -20.93 -12.11
N SER A 273 -13.08 -22.12 -11.61
CA SER A 273 -13.52 -22.24 -10.21
C SER A 273 -12.39 -21.85 -9.24
N PRO A 274 -12.68 -21.34 -8.03
CA PRO A 274 -11.66 -20.88 -7.09
C PRO A 274 -10.53 -21.89 -6.79
N ARG A 275 -10.83 -23.20 -6.87
CA ARG A 275 -9.83 -24.27 -6.63
C ARG A 275 -8.95 -24.57 -7.84
N GLU A 276 -9.39 -24.19 -9.03
CA GLU A 276 -8.71 -24.43 -10.30
C GLU A 276 -7.86 -23.23 -10.73
N MET A 277 -8.15 -22.02 -10.25
CA MET A 277 -7.36 -20.81 -10.54
C MET A 277 -5.88 -20.99 -10.18
N ARG A 278 -4.99 -20.70 -11.13
CA ARG A 278 -3.53 -20.74 -10.97
C ARG A 278 -2.87 -19.40 -11.29
N ASP A 279 -3.43 -18.64 -12.22
CA ASP A 279 -2.90 -17.34 -12.60
C ASP A 279 -4.01 -16.37 -13.06
N ILE A 280 -3.62 -15.15 -13.42
CA ILE A 280 -4.55 -14.09 -13.83
C ILE A 280 -5.40 -14.44 -15.07
N SER A 281 -4.93 -15.36 -15.93
CA SER A 281 -5.68 -15.76 -17.13
C SER A 281 -6.88 -16.64 -16.82
N ASP A 282 -6.95 -17.20 -15.61
CA ASP A 282 -8.09 -17.96 -15.11
C ASP A 282 -9.20 -17.08 -14.51
N VAL A 283 -9.02 -15.74 -14.51
CA VAL A 283 -9.93 -14.80 -13.84
C VAL A 283 -10.34 -13.66 -14.77
N THR A 284 -11.64 -13.45 -14.86
CA THR A 284 -12.26 -12.27 -15.48
C THR A 284 -12.93 -11.43 -14.40
N ILE A 285 -12.60 -10.14 -14.32
CA ILE A 285 -13.15 -9.20 -13.33
C ILE A 285 -14.39 -8.52 -13.92
N GLN A 286 -15.54 -8.71 -13.28
CA GLN A 286 -16.77 -8.02 -13.67
C GLN A 286 -16.79 -6.61 -13.09
N ILE A 287 -17.08 -5.61 -13.94
CA ILE A 287 -17.03 -4.18 -13.57
C ILE A 287 -18.38 -3.46 -13.69
N ASP A 288 -19.46 -4.16 -14.04
CA ASP A 288 -20.79 -3.57 -14.25
C ASP A 288 -21.30 -2.76 -13.05
N ASP A 289 -21.19 -3.30 -11.84
CA ASP A 289 -21.66 -2.63 -10.61
C ASP A 289 -20.82 -1.37 -10.30
N LEU A 290 -19.51 -1.44 -10.53
CA LEU A 290 -18.61 -0.30 -10.37
C LEU A 290 -18.99 0.82 -11.35
N VAL A 291 -19.10 0.50 -12.64
CA VAL A 291 -19.42 1.49 -13.67
C VAL A 291 -20.82 2.05 -13.45
N ALA A 292 -21.81 1.20 -13.17
CA ALA A 292 -23.17 1.64 -12.89
C ALA A 292 -23.25 2.57 -11.66
N ARG A 293 -22.45 2.30 -10.61
CA ARG A 293 -22.42 3.17 -9.43
C ARG A 293 -21.76 4.51 -9.73
N LEU A 294 -20.63 4.52 -10.42
CA LEU A 294 -19.95 5.75 -10.82
C LEU A 294 -20.81 6.59 -11.80
N ALA A 295 -21.55 5.93 -12.70
CA ALA A 295 -22.49 6.58 -13.62
C ALA A 295 -23.69 7.21 -12.90
N SER A 296 -24.06 6.72 -11.71
CA SER A 296 -25.22 7.22 -10.99
C SER A 296 -25.08 8.72 -10.71
N GLN A 297 -26.13 9.49 -10.97
CA GLN A 297 -26.08 10.96 -10.87
C GLN A 297 -25.61 11.47 -9.50
N SER A 298 -25.89 10.73 -8.43
CA SER A 298 -25.43 11.06 -7.08
C SER A 298 -23.90 11.05 -6.92
N VAL A 299 -23.19 10.32 -7.78
CA VAL A 299 -21.74 10.10 -7.73
C VAL A 299 -21.04 10.84 -8.86
N SER A 300 -21.50 10.68 -10.10
CA SER A 300 -20.86 11.28 -11.29
C SER A 300 -20.72 12.80 -11.19
N ASP A 301 -21.72 13.51 -10.65
CA ASP A 301 -21.67 14.97 -10.45
C ASP A 301 -20.55 15.42 -9.49
N ARG A 302 -19.94 14.49 -8.74
CA ARG A 302 -18.88 14.75 -7.74
C ARG A 302 -17.52 14.21 -8.15
N ILE A 303 -17.43 13.50 -9.26
CA ILE A 303 -16.16 12.96 -9.78
C ILE A 303 -15.43 14.10 -10.50
N ASN A 304 -14.20 14.37 -10.08
CA ASN A 304 -13.32 15.32 -10.75
C ASN A 304 -12.49 14.61 -11.82
N THR A 305 -11.85 13.49 -11.46
CA THR A 305 -10.98 12.74 -12.37
C THR A 305 -10.90 11.29 -11.92
N ILE A 306 -10.83 10.38 -12.88
CA ILE A 306 -10.57 8.95 -12.67
C ILE A 306 -9.16 8.68 -13.19
N ARG A 307 -8.29 8.14 -12.36
CA ARG A 307 -6.95 7.70 -12.75
C ARG A 307 -6.89 6.19 -12.71
N ALA A 308 -6.45 5.55 -13.79
CA ALA A 308 -6.48 4.11 -13.88
C ALA A 308 -5.22 3.54 -14.53
N HIS A 309 -4.81 2.36 -14.10
CA HIS A 309 -3.81 1.55 -14.78
C HIS A 309 -4.13 0.07 -14.59
N ALA A 310 -4.34 -0.65 -15.69
CA ALA A 310 -4.54 -2.09 -15.70
C ALA A 310 -3.40 -2.80 -16.42
N ASN A 311 -2.97 -3.92 -15.84
CA ASN A 311 -2.00 -4.81 -16.44
C ASN A 311 -2.59 -5.41 -17.73
N ARG A 312 -1.77 -5.50 -18.80
CA ARG A 312 -2.19 -6.05 -20.10
C ARG A 312 -2.79 -7.47 -20.08
N TYR A 313 -2.56 -8.23 -19.02
CA TYR A 313 -3.09 -9.59 -18.86
C TYR A 313 -4.40 -9.65 -18.06
N VAL A 314 -4.91 -8.52 -17.57
CA VAL A 314 -6.21 -8.47 -16.93
C VAL A 314 -7.31 -8.65 -17.98
N SER A 315 -8.23 -9.57 -17.69
CA SER A 315 -9.50 -9.71 -18.40
C SER A 315 -10.60 -9.05 -17.57
N VAL A 316 -11.48 -8.28 -18.22
CA VAL A 316 -12.68 -7.69 -17.61
C VAL A 316 -13.91 -8.07 -18.41
N SER A 317 -15.05 -8.19 -17.72
CA SER A 317 -16.37 -8.26 -18.35
C SER A 317 -17.20 -7.03 -18.01
N TYR A 318 -17.90 -6.51 -19.03
CA TYR A 318 -18.76 -5.34 -18.94
C TYR A 318 -19.85 -5.40 -20.00
N ASP A 319 -21.12 -5.23 -19.61
CA ASP A 319 -22.30 -5.29 -20.49
C ASP A 319 -22.35 -6.55 -21.39
N GLY A 320 -21.89 -7.68 -20.83
CA GLY A 320 -21.83 -8.97 -21.52
C GLY A 320 -20.71 -9.12 -22.56
N GLU A 321 -19.83 -8.12 -22.70
CA GLU A 321 -18.60 -8.22 -23.49
C GLU A 321 -17.39 -8.53 -22.59
N ILE A 322 -16.43 -9.26 -23.14
CA ILE A 322 -15.17 -9.61 -22.46
C ILE A 322 -14.02 -8.94 -23.21
N GLY A 323 -13.14 -8.29 -22.47
CA GLY A 323 -12.03 -7.54 -23.04
C GLY A 323 -10.86 -7.39 -22.08
N GLY A 324 -9.83 -6.69 -22.54
CA GLY A 324 -8.67 -6.34 -21.72
C GLY A 324 -8.80 -4.93 -21.13
N PRO A 325 -7.66 -4.29 -20.79
CA PRO A 325 -7.62 -2.92 -20.29
C PRO A 325 -8.37 -1.90 -21.16
N ASP A 326 -8.36 -2.05 -22.49
CA ASP A 326 -9.05 -1.12 -23.39
C ASP A 326 -10.58 -1.09 -23.14
N LEU A 327 -11.18 -2.24 -22.81
CA LEU A 327 -12.60 -2.31 -22.45
C LEU A 327 -12.85 -1.63 -21.10
N LEU A 328 -11.99 -1.88 -20.11
CA LEU A 328 -12.06 -1.21 -18.81
C LEU A 328 -12.01 0.32 -18.95
N TYR A 329 -11.04 0.84 -19.71
CA TYR A 329 -10.89 2.28 -19.87
C TYR A 329 -12.07 2.88 -20.63
N SER A 330 -12.55 2.22 -21.69
CA SER A 330 -13.73 2.66 -22.43
C SER A 330 -14.97 2.74 -21.53
N ALA A 331 -15.17 1.74 -20.66
CA ALA A 331 -16.28 1.73 -19.71
C ALA A 331 -16.17 2.83 -18.64
N LEU A 332 -14.96 3.15 -18.17
CA LEU A 332 -14.74 4.25 -17.22
C LEU A 332 -14.90 5.63 -17.89
N GLU A 333 -14.59 5.76 -19.19
CA GLU A 333 -14.79 7.00 -19.95
C GLU A 333 -16.27 7.35 -20.12
N GLU A 334 -17.19 6.38 -19.96
CA GLU A 334 -18.63 6.64 -19.94
C GLU A 334 -19.08 7.46 -18.71
N VAL A 335 -18.28 7.47 -17.64
CA VAL A 335 -18.68 8.02 -16.33
C VAL A 335 -17.84 9.22 -15.86
N GLY A 336 -16.70 9.51 -16.50
CA GLY A 336 -15.86 10.64 -16.12
C GLY A 336 -14.62 10.82 -16.99
N ASP A 337 -13.81 11.84 -16.68
CA ASP A 337 -12.49 12.05 -17.31
C ASP A 337 -11.49 11.00 -16.82
N VAL A 338 -11.04 10.13 -17.73
CA VAL A 338 -10.12 9.03 -17.42
C VAL A 338 -8.69 9.40 -17.85
N GLN A 339 -7.78 9.37 -16.89
CA GLN A 339 -6.35 9.51 -17.09
C GLN A 339 -5.67 8.15 -16.89
N VAL A 340 -5.20 7.57 -17.99
CA VAL A 340 -4.45 6.31 -17.94
C VAL A 340 -3.02 6.61 -17.46
N ILE A 341 -2.66 6.02 -16.32
CA ILE A 341 -1.35 6.22 -15.70
C ILE A 341 -0.33 5.28 -16.36
N ASP A 342 0.85 5.80 -16.69
CA ASP A 342 2.04 4.97 -16.94
C ASP A 342 2.86 4.88 -15.64
N PRO A 343 2.88 3.72 -14.95
CA PRO A 343 3.59 3.57 -13.71
C PRO A 343 5.13 3.60 -13.86
N TYR A 344 5.64 3.64 -15.09
CA TYR A 344 7.07 3.70 -15.41
C TYR A 344 7.51 5.05 -15.99
N GLU A 345 6.57 5.96 -16.27
CA GLU A 345 6.90 7.32 -16.64
C GLU A 345 7.51 8.01 -15.40
N GLN A 346 8.73 8.50 -15.52
CA GLN A 346 9.38 9.20 -14.43
C GLN A 346 8.70 10.55 -14.27
N ASN A 347 7.87 10.71 -13.24
CA ASN A 347 7.51 12.03 -12.74
C ASN A 347 8.83 12.68 -12.28
N GLU A 348 9.33 13.65 -13.06
CA GLU A 348 10.50 14.44 -12.67
C GLU A 348 10.19 15.08 -11.30
N ASN A 349 11.00 14.72 -10.29
CA ASN A 349 10.86 15.23 -8.92
C ASN A 349 11.01 16.74 -8.83
#